data_AF-A0A1Y1LP01-F1
#
_entry.id   AF-A0A1Y1LP01-F1
#
_cell.length_a   1.000
_cell.length_b   1.000
_cell.length_c   1.000
_cell.angle_alpha   90.00
_cell.angle_beta   90.00
_cell.angle_gamma   90.00
#
_symmetry.space_group_name_H-M   'P 1'
#
loop_
_entity.id
_entity.type
_entity.pdbx_description
1 polymer ?
#
loop_
_entity_poly.entity_id
_entity_poly.type
_entity_poly.pdbx_seq_one_letter_code
_entity_poly.pdbx_strand_id
1 'polypeptide(L)'
;ETNYKSNLRQHLLKHIGSKDFKCANCDFGTKSKTYLKQHLLKHTVSKNFKCAECDYGTNNKFTFNQHLLKHKVSKDFKCANCDYETNNKRNFKRHLLKHKV
;
A
#
# COMPACT_ATOMS: atom_id res chain seq x y z
N GLU A 1 13.52 13.56 21.17
CA GLU A 1 14.31 12.87 20.13
C GLU A 1 13.88 11.41 20.04
N THR A 2 13.81 10.79 18.84
CA THR A 2 14.03 9.32 18.57
C THR A 2 13.45 8.81 17.23
N ASN A 3 12.67 9.57 16.46
CA ASN A 3 12.06 9.00 15.24
C ASN A 3 12.98 8.99 13.98
N TYR A 4 14.04 9.79 13.94
CA TYR A 4 14.87 9.91 12.73
C TYR A 4 15.89 8.79 12.55
N LYS A 5 16.42 8.20 13.62
CA LYS A 5 17.54 7.23 13.53
C LYS A 5 17.09 5.88 12.94
N SER A 6 15.92 5.37 13.33
CA SER A 6 15.36 4.12 12.79
C SER A 6 14.95 4.27 11.32
N ASN A 7 14.37 5.41 10.96
CA ASN A 7 14.00 5.74 9.58
C ASN A 7 15.22 5.94 8.69
N LEU A 8 16.27 6.60 9.19
CA LEU A 8 17.54 6.78 8.49
C LEU A 8 18.25 5.43 8.27
N ARG A 9 18.31 4.58 9.30
CA ARG A 9 18.86 3.22 9.17
C ARG A 9 18.11 2.41 8.10
N GLN A 10 16.77 2.48 8.10
CA GLN A 10 15.97 1.81 7.07
C GLN A 10 16.19 2.40 5.67
N HIS A 11 16.39 3.70 5.55
CA HIS A 11 16.72 4.36 4.28
C HIS A 11 18.09 3.91 3.77
N LEU A 12 19.13 3.97 4.58
CA LEU A 12 20.49 3.54 4.22
C LEU A 12 20.54 2.07 3.82
N LEU A 13 19.78 1.21 4.52
CA LEU A 13 19.67 -0.19 4.13
C LEU A 13 19.17 -0.34 2.69
N LYS A 14 18.29 0.54 2.17
CA LYS A 14 17.79 0.44 0.78
C LYS A 14 18.93 0.43 -0.24
N HIS A 15 19.99 1.17 0.00
CA HIS A 15 21.18 1.24 -0.86
C HIS A 15 22.08 -0.01 -0.77
N ILE A 16 22.12 -0.67 0.38
CA ILE A 16 23.03 -1.81 0.65
C ILE A 16 22.50 -3.16 0.13
N GLY A 17 21.28 -3.22 -0.43
CA GLY A 17 20.70 -4.49 -0.90
C GLY A 17 20.30 -5.49 0.22
N SER A 18 20.88 -5.41 1.42
CA SER A 18 20.62 -6.32 2.55
C SER A 18 19.15 -6.38 2.95
N LYS A 19 18.49 -7.52 2.78
CA LYS A 19 17.13 -7.78 3.29
C LYS A 19 17.23 -8.42 4.68
N ASP A 20 17.24 -7.59 5.72
CA ASP A 20 17.41 -8.04 7.11
C ASP A 20 16.25 -8.90 7.63
N PHE A 21 15.06 -8.77 7.05
CA PHE A 21 13.85 -9.50 7.47
C PHE A 21 13.35 -10.39 6.33
N LYS A 22 13.50 -11.70 6.48
CA LYS A 22 13.07 -12.71 5.49
C LYS A 22 11.77 -13.38 5.92
N CYS A 23 10.94 -13.76 4.96
CA CYS A 23 9.79 -14.61 5.17
C CYS A 23 10.27 -16.07 5.29
N ALA A 24 9.70 -16.83 6.22
CA ALA A 24 10.00 -18.26 6.36
C ALA A 24 9.25 -19.13 5.33
N ASN A 25 8.19 -18.59 4.71
CA ASN A 25 7.26 -19.36 3.87
C ASN A 25 7.48 -19.13 2.37
N CYS A 26 8.40 -18.23 1.99
CA CYS A 26 8.74 -17.90 0.59
C CYS A 26 10.02 -17.05 0.52
N ASP A 27 10.54 -16.81 -0.68
CA ASP A 27 11.78 -16.03 -0.91
C ASP A 27 11.64 -14.50 -0.68
N PHE A 28 10.51 -14.05 -0.14
CA PHE A 28 10.32 -12.63 0.15
C PHE A 28 11.23 -12.17 1.28
N GLY A 29 11.88 -11.02 1.08
CA GLY A 29 12.63 -10.35 2.14
C GLY A 29 12.56 -8.83 2.01
N THR A 30 12.67 -8.14 3.15
CA THR A 30 12.52 -6.69 3.27
C THR A 30 13.44 -6.13 4.36
N LYS A 31 13.63 -4.81 4.33
CA LYS A 31 14.43 -4.02 5.29
C LYS A 31 13.59 -3.48 6.45
N SER A 32 12.30 -3.81 6.47
CA SER A 32 11.33 -3.29 7.43
C SER A 32 10.55 -4.41 8.08
N LYS A 33 10.64 -4.49 9.41
CA LYS A 33 9.83 -5.41 10.22
C LYS A 33 8.33 -5.20 9.98
N THR A 34 7.89 -3.95 9.81
CA THR A 34 6.48 -3.62 9.53
C THR A 34 6.03 -4.17 8.17
N TYR A 35 6.85 -4.04 7.13
CA TYR A 35 6.53 -4.64 5.83
C TYR A 35 6.58 -6.17 5.85
N LEU A 36 7.46 -6.79 6.64
CA LEU A 36 7.46 -8.24 6.80
C LEU A 36 6.15 -8.69 7.47
N LYS A 37 5.74 -8.05 8.58
CA LYS A 37 4.46 -8.34 9.24
C LYS A 37 3.28 -8.21 8.26
N GLN A 38 3.24 -7.14 7.48
CA GLN A 38 2.19 -6.95 6.48
C GLN A 38 2.25 -8.00 5.36
N HIS A 39 3.45 -8.43 4.96
CA HIS A 39 3.62 -9.51 3.97
C HIS A 39 3.09 -10.84 4.50
N LEU A 40 3.37 -11.18 5.78
CA LEU A 40 2.92 -12.44 6.38
C LEU A 40 1.39 -12.60 6.36
N LEU A 41 0.65 -11.50 6.34
CA LEU A 41 -0.81 -11.51 6.19
C LEU A 41 -1.30 -12.14 4.89
N LYS A 42 -0.44 -12.27 3.87
CA LYS A 42 -0.75 -12.98 2.61
C LYS A 42 -0.72 -14.49 2.76
N HIS A 43 0.05 -15.00 3.71
CA HIS A 43 0.13 -16.43 4.02
C HIS A 43 -0.99 -16.87 4.98
N THR A 44 -1.75 -15.93 5.53
CA THR A 44 -2.88 -16.21 6.40
C THR A 44 -4.15 -16.42 5.56
N VAL A 45 -4.78 -17.59 5.72
CA VAL A 45 -6.00 -17.98 4.98
C VAL A 45 -7.25 -17.23 5.48
N SER A 46 -7.32 -16.97 6.79
CA SER A 46 -8.40 -16.14 7.37
C SER A 46 -8.33 -14.73 6.79
N LYS A 47 -9.48 -14.12 6.45
CA LYS A 47 -9.58 -12.71 6.01
C LYS A 47 -10.32 -11.92 7.09
N ASN A 48 -9.59 -11.10 7.84
CA ASN A 48 -10.13 -10.34 8.97
C ASN A 48 -11.00 -9.15 8.55
N PHE A 49 -10.72 -8.54 7.39
CA PHE A 49 -11.52 -7.45 6.85
C PHE A 49 -12.32 -7.97 5.66
N LYS A 50 -13.63 -8.06 5.81
CA LYS A 50 -14.58 -8.49 4.77
C LYS A 50 -15.42 -7.30 4.32
N CYS A 51 -15.63 -7.17 3.02
CA CYS A 51 -16.52 -6.18 2.46
C CYS A 51 -17.97 -6.61 2.69
N ALA A 52 -18.85 -5.67 3.01
CA ALA A 52 -20.28 -5.94 3.14
C ALA A 52 -21.01 -5.91 1.79
N GLU A 53 -20.42 -5.26 0.78
CA GLU A 53 -21.03 -5.00 -0.53
C GLU A 53 -20.59 -6.03 -1.60
N CYS A 54 -19.58 -6.86 -1.31
CA CYS A 54 -19.12 -7.94 -2.19
C CYS A 54 -18.28 -8.98 -1.45
N ASP A 55 -17.90 -10.07 -2.12
CA ASP A 55 -17.12 -11.18 -1.53
C ASP A 55 -15.63 -10.86 -1.28
N TYR A 56 -15.23 -9.58 -1.44
CA TYR A 56 -13.85 -9.19 -1.21
C TYR A 56 -13.50 -9.24 0.27
N GLY A 57 -12.34 -9.82 0.58
CA GLY A 57 -11.77 -9.75 1.91
C GLY A 57 -10.25 -9.79 1.90
N THR A 58 -9.64 -9.17 2.91
CA THR A 58 -8.19 -9.06 3.07
C THR A 58 -7.82 -8.98 4.55
N ASN A 59 -6.56 -9.26 4.87
CA ASN A 59 -6.02 -9.05 6.21
C ASN A 59 -5.35 -7.69 6.39
N ASN A 60 -5.18 -6.95 5.30
CA ASN A 60 -4.50 -5.66 5.31
C ASN A 60 -5.51 -4.52 5.35
N LYS A 61 -5.63 -3.84 6.49
CA LYS A 61 -6.53 -2.70 6.67
C LYS A 61 -6.33 -1.60 5.62
N PHE A 62 -5.09 -1.30 5.26
CA PHE A 62 -4.82 -0.30 4.22
C PHE A 62 -5.39 -0.73 2.87
N THR A 63 -5.19 -1.99 2.48
CA THR A 63 -5.76 -2.53 1.24
C THR A 63 -7.28 -2.59 1.30
N PHE A 64 -7.87 -2.90 2.46
CA PHE A 64 -9.32 -2.90 2.65
C PHE A 64 -9.92 -1.50 2.46
N ASN A 65 -9.38 -0.49 3.14
CA ASN A 65 -9.84 0.89 2.98
C ASN A 65 -9.73 1.38 1.53
N GLN A 66 -8.62 1.04 0.85
CA GLN A 66 -8.44 1.34 -0.56
C GLN A 66 -9.44 0.59 -1.47
N HIS A 67 -9.85 -0.62 -1.08
CA HIS A 67 -10.89 -1.37 -1.79
C HIS A 67 -12.26 -0.72 -1.64
N LEU A 68 -12.63 -0.24 -0.44
CA LEU A 68 -13.92 0.42 -0.20
C LEU A 68 -14.13 1.64 -1.09
N LEU A 69 -13.06 2.30 -1.53
CA LEU A 69 -13.14 3.38 -2.51
C LEU A 69 -13.78 2.93 -3.83
N LYS A 70 -13.73 1.64 -4.20
CA LYS A 70 -14.39 1.14 -5.42
C LYS A 70 -15.92 1.23 -5.36
N HIS A 71 -16.49 1.11 -4.16
CA HIS A 71 -17.93 1.19 -3.94
C HIS A 71 -18.41 2.62 -3.73
N LYS A 72 -17.49 3.53 -3.43
CA LYS A 72 -17.79 4.96 -3.31
C LYS A 72 -18.13 5.55 -4.68
N VAL A 73 -19.38 5.96 -4.88
CA VAL A 73 -19.85 6.63 -6.10
C VAL A 73 -19.17 7.99 -6.30
N SER A 74 -18.87 8.72 -5.21
CA SER A 74 -18.21 10.02 -5.33
C SER A 74 -16.75 9.88 -5.75
N LYS A 75 -16.34 10.67 -6.75
CA LYS A 75 -14.95 10.80 -7.19
C LYS A 75 -14.39 12.11 -6.68
N ASP A 76 -13.64 12.03 -5.58
CA ASP A 76 -13.16 13.20 -4.85
C ASP A 76 -11.97 13.91 -5.55
N PHE A 77 -11.29 13.25 -6.49
CA PHE A 77 -10.18 13.80 -7.24
C PHE A 77 -10.53 13.93 -8.72
N LYS A 78 -10.61 15.17 -9.21
CA LYS A 78 -10.90 15.50 -10.60
C LYS A 78 -9.70 16.18 -11.23
N CYS A 79 -9.34 15.78 -12.44
CA CYS A 79 -8.28 16.44 -13.18
C CYS A 79 -8.80 17.76 -13.76
N ALA A 80 -7.99 18.81 -13.69
CA ALA A 80 -8.34 20.10 -14.29
C ALA A 80 -8.12 20.12 -15.81
N ASN A 81 -7.30 19.20 -16.34
CA ASN A 81 -6.83 19.23 -17.73
C ASN A 81 -7.50 18.18 -18.62
N CYS A 82 -8.37 17.32 -18.07
CA CYS A 82 -9.12 16.30 -18.80
C CYS A 82 -10.23 15.72 -17.91
N ASP A 83 -11.09 14.87 -18.47
CA ASP A 83 -12.24 14.26 -17.77
C ASP A 83 -11.87 13.12 -16.81
N TYR A 84 -10.58 12.98 -16.46
CA TYR A 84 -10.15 11.93 -15.55
C TYR A 84 -10.54 12.26 -14.11
N GLU A 85 -11.32 11.36 -13.50
CA GLU A 85 -11.73 11.45 -12.11
C GLU A 85 -11.49 10.13 -11.37
N THR A 86 -11.13 10.21 -10.09
CA THR A 86 -10.96 9.05 -9.22
C THR A 86 -11.18 9.43 -7.75
N ASN A 87 -11.51 8.47 -6.90
CA ASN A 87 -11.49 8.63 -5.44
C ASN A 87 -10.19 8.14 -4.80
N ASN A 88 -9.24 7.66 -5.62
CA ASN A 88 -7.94 7.17 -5.15
C ASN A 88 -6.84 8.21 -5.41
N LYS A 89 -6.37 8.84 -4.32
CA LYS A 89 -5.32 9.87 -4.37
C LYS A 89 -4.03 9.41 -5.05
N ARG A 90 -3.62 8.16 -4.88
CA ARG A 90 -2.41 7.61 -5.50
C ARG A 90 -2.57 7.50 -7.01
N ASN A 91 -3.74 7.05 -7.47
CA ASN A 91 -4.05 6.99 -8.90
C ASN A 91 -4.09 8.39 -9.50
N PHE A 92 -4.71 9.36 -8.82
CA PHE A 92 -4.74 10.75 -9.25
C PHE A 92 -3.34 11.35 -9.40
N LYS A 93 -2.48 11.22 -8.38
CA LYS A 93 -1.09 11.69 -8.46
C LYS A 93 -0.33 11.10 -9.65
N ARG A 94 -0.49 9.79 -9.89
CA ARG A 94 0.13 9.13 -11.05
C ARG A 94 -0.44 9.63 -12.37
N HIS A 95 -1.75 9.85 -12.44
CA HIS A 95 -2.39 10.42 -13.62
C HIS A 95 -1.84 11.81 -13.95
N LEU A 96 -1.67 12.68 -12.94
CA LEU A 96 -1.13 14.04 -13.15
C LEU A 96 0.26 14.05 -13.77
N LEU A 97 1.06 13.00 -13.61
CA LEU A 97 2.38 12.90 -14.26
C LEU A 97 2.29 12.79 -15.78
N LYS A 98 1.16 12.34 -16.33
CA LYS A 98 0.93 12.29 -17.78
C LYS A 98 0.77 13.68 -18.40
N HIS A 99 0.38 14.67 -17.61
CA HIS A 99 0.23 16.07 -18.03
C HIS A 99 1.47 16.92 -17.77
N LYS A 100 2.51 16.34 -17.16
CA LYS A 100 3.81 16.99 -16.92
C LYS A 100 4.84 16.67 -18.00
N VAL A 101 4.36 16.19 -19.15
CA VAL A 101 5.16 15.95 -20.35
C VAL A 101 5.25 17.27 -21.11
#